data_AF-A0A252BZ34-F1
#
_entry.id   AF-A0A252BZ34-F1
#
_cell.length_a   1.000
_cell.length_b   1.000
_cell.length_c   1.000
_cell.angle_alpha   90.00
_cell.angle_beta   90.00
_cell.angle_gamma   90.00
#
_symmetry.space_group_name_H-M   'P 1'
#
loop_
_entity.id
_entity.type
_entity.pdbx_description
1 polymer ?
#
loop_
_entity_poly.entity_id
_entity_poly.type
_entity_poly.pdbx_seq_one_letter_code
_entity_poly.pdbx_strand_id
1 'polypeptide(L)'
;MDYTSATGNALVNGIRQYVDRDLTNGVAGTSLVAVDRNAVMNEIMKVITAAGLTPDAGDLTQLYQAIAKLIAAAATAASVGFTPVEQGDGPNQGTGATNAKINIGIDTADGGIGVRFSVGGTDYGFIVRSLPAATGDDFCTNLIYSKSLAGPQFISPSWSGRLIGLSDYSSAYNGATGVQMLAYRREPDGFISQSGTNIYQGTSGVATEVIYNPAFPIPFTKVVTGQSANIINATAGTSSSVALSNIGLTSMTVRIYPSYSATWRVEGY
;
A
#
# COMPACT_ATOMS: atom_id res chain seq x y z
N MET A 1 -28.76 20.12 -35.94
CA MET A 1 -29.59 19.99 -34.73
C MET A 1 -30.39 21.28 -34.62
N ASP A 2 -31.71 21.22 -34.65
CA ASP A 2 -32.54 22.39 -34.35
C ASP A 2 -32.42 22.67 -32.85
N TYR A 3 -32.05 23.91 -32.49
CA TYR A 3 -31.81 24.30 -31.09
C TYR A 3 -32.83 25.33 -30.58
N THR A 4 -33.89 25.59 -31.35
CA THR A 4 -34.99 26.43 -30.90
C THR A 4 -36.34 26.03 -31.51
N SER A 5 -37.39 26.15 -30.69
CA SER A 5 -38.79 26.11 -31.09
C SER A 5 -39.51 27.44 -30.90
N ALA A 6 -38.77 28.50 -30.54
CA ALA A 6 -39.32 29.80 -30.20
C ALA A 6 -40.03 30.45 -31.40
N THR A 7 -41.14 31.14 -31.15
CA THR A 7 -41.91 31.82 -32.20
C THR A 7 -41.07 32.91 -32.87
N GLY A 8 -41.08 32.94 -34.21
CA GLY A 8 -40.25 33.88 -34.99
C GLY A 8 -38.82 33.40 -35.22
N ASN A 9 -38.55 32.10 -35.08
CA ASN A 9 -37.31 31.49 -35.57
C ASN A 9 -37.27 31.48 -37.11
N ALA A 10 -36.07 31.36 -37.69
CA ALA A 10 -35.89 31.13 -39.13
C ALA A 10 -34.98 29.94 -39.39
N LEU A 11 -35.16 29.31 -40.55
CA LEU A 11 -34.27 28.28 -41.06
C LEU A 11 -33.07 28.94 -41.76
N VAL A 12 -31.88 28.80 -41.17
CA VAL A 12 -30.61 29.19 -41.80
C VAL A 12 -29.83 27.91 -42.06
N ASN A 13 -29.55 27.64 -43.34
CA ASN A 13 -28.92 26.38 -43.79
C ASN A 13 -29.66 25.11 -43.31
N GLY A 14 -31.00 25.18 -43.26
CA GLY A 14 -31.83 24.05 -42.83
C GLY A 14 -31.87 23.82 -41.32
N ILE A 15 -31.33 24.73 -40.51
CA ILE A 15 -31.35 24.67 -39.04
C ILE A 15 -32.14 25.85 -38.50
N ARG A 16 -33.04 25.62 -37.55
CA ARG A 16 -33.79 26.69 -36.86
C ARG A 16 -32.87 27.50 -35.95
N GLN A 17 -32.87 28.82 -36.14
CA GLN A 17 -32.04 29.76 -35.41
C GLN A 17 -32.88 30.91 -34.86
N TYR A 18 -32.33 31.56 -33.81
CA TYR A 18 -32.81 32.86 -33.35
C TYR A 18 -32.48 33.94 -34.38
N VAL A 19 -33.41 34.86 -34.59
CA VAL A 19 -33.31 35.93 -35.57
C VAL A 19 -33.54 37.25 -34.84
N ASP A 20 -32.67 38.22 -35.10
CA ASP A 20 -32.85 39.57 -34.58
C ASP A 20 -34.10 40.24 -35.16
N ARG A 21 -34.63 41.19 -34.40
CA ARG A 21 -35.72 42.04 -34.89
C ARG A 21 -35.16 43.06 -35.87
N ASP A 22 -35.73 43.13 -37.06
CA ASP A 22 -35.45 44.20 -38.03
C ASP A 22 -36.53 45.28 -37.91
N LEU A 23 -36.22 46.31 -37.13
CA LEU A 23 -37.12 47.44 -36.89
C LEU A 23 -37.34 48.29 -38.15
N THR A 24 -36.35 48.34 -39.05
CA THR A 24 -36.39 49.19 -40.24
C THR A 24 -37.35 48.60 -41.28
N ASN A 25 -37.37 47.28 -41.43
CA ASN A 25 -38.24 46.58 -42.38
C ASN A 25 -39.51 45.99 -41.73
N GLY A 26 -39.75 46.25 -40.44
CA GLY A 26 -40.93 45.78 -39.73
C GLY A 26 -40.98 44.27 -39.49
N VAL A 27 -39.83 43.57 -39.55
CA VAL A 27 -39.75 42.12 -39.33
C VAL A 27 -39.60 41.84 -37.84
N ALA A 28 -40.54 41.08 -37.29
CA ALA A 28 -40.47 40.63 -35.91
C ALA A 28 -39.33 39.62 -35.73
N GLY A 29 -38.44 39.88 -34.76
CA GLY A 29 -37.41 38.91 -34.34
C GLY A 29 -37.99 37.77 -33.49
N THR A 30 -37.14 36.80 -33.15
CA THR A 30 -37.54 35.65 -32.34
C THR A 30 -37.91 36.05 -30.92
N SER A 31 -39.06 35.56 -30.45
CA SER A 31 -39.53 35.80 -29.08
C SER A 31 -38.98 34.73 -28.14
N LEU A 32 -37.99 35.10 -27.32
CA LEU A 32 -37.46 34.23 -26.28
C LEU A 32 -38.35 34.26 -25.04
N VAL A 33 -38.85 33.10 -24.63
CA VAL A 33 -39.56 32.92 -23.36
C VAL A 33 -38.64 32.31 -22.30
N ALA A 34 -39.08 32.29 -21.04
CA ALA A 34 -38.29 31.76 -19.93
C ALA A 34 -37.83 30.31 -20.16
N VAL A 35 -38.66 29.50 -20.83
CA VAL A 35 -38.32 28.11 -21.19
C VAL A 35 -37.04 28.04 -22.03
N ASP A 36 -36.86 28.95 -22.99
CA ASP A 36 -35.71 28.94 -23.89
C ASP A 36 -34.40 29.26 -23.13
N ARG A 37 -34.42 30.24 -22.23
CA ARG A 37 -33.24 30.57 -21.41
C ARG A 37 -32.97 29.54 -20.32
N ASN A 38 -34.02 29.02 -19.68
CA ASN A 38 -33.88 28.05 -18.60
C ASN A 38 -33.28 26.74 -19.10
N ALA A 39 -33.55 26.33 -20.34
CA ALA A 39 -32.94 25.14 -20.92
C ALA A 39 -31.40 25.26 -20.96
N VAL A 40 -30.87 26.38 -21.47
CA VAL A 40 -29.42 26.62 -21.52
C VAL A 40 -28.82 26.70 -20.13
N MET A 41 -29.48 27.42 -19.21
CA MET A 41 -28.98 27.52 -17.83
C MET A 41 -29.00 26.18 -17.11
N ASN A 42 -30.03 25.35 -17.29
CA ASN A 42 -30.09 24.02 -16.70
C ASN A 42 -28.93 23.12 -17.18
N GLU A 43 -28.54 23.20 -18.46
CA GLU A 43 -27.38 22.46 -18.96
C GLU A 43 -26.06 22.96 -18.36
N ILE A 44 -25.87 24.27 -18.28
CA ILE A 44 -24.68 24.87 -17.62
C ILE A 44 -24.60 24.42 -16.15
N MET A 45 -25.74 24.43 -15.45
CA MET A 45 -25.85 24.00 -14.06
C MET A 45 -25.52 22.52 -13.87
N LYS A 46 -25.92 21.65 -14.81
CA LYS A 46 -25.52 20.22 -14.80
C LYS A 46 -24.00 20.06 -14.92
N VAL A 47 -23.34 20.84 -15.77
CA VAL A 47 -21.88 20.77 -15.92
C VAL A 47 -21.17 21.21 -14.63
N ILE A 48 -21.63 22.31 -14.02
CA ILE A 48 -21.07 22.84 -12.75
C ILE A 48 -21.23 21.81 -11.63
N THR A 49 -22.43 21.25 -11.47
CA THR A 49 -22.71 20.24 -10.43
C THR A 49 -21.96 18.92 -10.68
N ALA A 50 -21.85 18.46 -11.93
CA ALA A 50 -21.07 17.27 -12.28
C ALA A 50 -19.57 17.42 -11.97
N ALA A 51 -19.03 18.64 -12.04
CA ALA A 51 -17.67 18.95 -11.62
C ALA A 51 -17.49 19.11 -10.09
N GLY A 52 -18.56 18.86 -9.32
CA GLY A 52 -18.55 18.98 -7.86
C GLY A 52 -18.46 20.43 -7.35
N LEU A 53 -18.88 21.41 -8.15
CA LEU A 53 -18.97 22.81 -7.74
C LEU A 53 -20.39 23.14 -7.27
N THR A 54 -20.50 23.94 -6.22
CA THR A 54 -21.77 24.53 -5.79
C THR A 54 -22.10 25.72 -6.70
N PRO A 55 -23.23 25.72 -7.41
CA PRO A 55 -23.57 26.82 -8.29
C PRO A 55 -23.78 28.15 -7.56
N ASP A 56 -23.23 29.21 -8.11
CA ASP A 56 -23.33 30.58 -7.61
C ASP A 56 -23.60 31.55 -8.78
N ALA A 57 -24.74 32.23 -8.72
CA ALA A 57 -25.12 33.21 -9.73
C ALA A 57 -24.20 34.45 -9.74
N GLY A 58 -23.42 34.68 -8.68
CA GLY A 58 -22.42 35.75 -8.59
C GLY A 58 -21.08 35.42 -9.24
N ASP A 59 -20.81 34.14 -9.55
CA ASP A 59 -19.54 33.71 -10.13
C ASP A 59 -19.68 33.38 -11.63
N LEU A 60 -19.24 34.32 -12.45
CA LEU A 60 -19.26 34.20 -13.91
C LEU A 60 -18.17 33.26 -14.46
N THR A 61 -17.34 32.66 -13.61
CA THR A 61 -16.23 31.78 -14.00
C THR A 61 -16.52 30.29 -13.79
N GLN A 62 -17.64 29.93 -13.13
CA GLN A 62 -17.91 28.55 -12.72
C GLN A 62 -17.98 27.54 -13.87
N LEU A 63 -18.54 27.92 -15.02
CA LEU A 63 -18.58 27.01 -16.18
C LEU A 63 -17.17 26.65 -16.66
N TYR A 64 -16.28 27.65 -16.71
CA TYR A 64 -14.88 27.43 -17.07
C TYR A 64 -14.17 26.54 -16.03
N GLN A 65 -14.33 26.84 -14.75
CA GLN A 65 -13.76 26.03 -13.66
C GLN A 65 -14.25 24.57 -13.70
N ALA A 66 -15.54 24.36 -13.98
CA ALA A 66 -16.14 23.04 -14.08
C ALA A 66 -15.53 22.22 -15.22
N ILE A 67 -15.40 22.81 -16.41
CA ILE A 67 -14.77 22.16 -17.57
C ILE A 67 -13.31 21.82 -17.27
N ALA A 68 -12.55 22.74 -16.67
CA ALA A 68 -11.16 22.50 -16.30
C ALA A 68 -11.01 21.32 -15.32
N LYS A 69 -11.90 21.23 -14.31
CA LYS A 69 -11.93 20.10 -13.37
C LYS A 69 -12.24 18.76 -14.05
N LEU A 70 -13.24 18.73 -14.94
CA LEU A 70 -13.63 17.51 -15.64
C LEU A 70 -12.51 17.00 -16.56
N ILE A 71 -11.79 17.90 -17.24
CA ILE A 71 -10.62 17.56 -18.06
C ILE A 71 -9.49 16.99 -17.19
N ALA A 72 -9.19 17.64 -16.05
CA ALA A 72 -8.16 17.17 -15.15
C ALA A 72 -8.48 15.75 -14.62
N ALA A 73 -9.73 15.51 -14.21
CA ALA A 73 -10.18 14.19 -13.76
C ALA A 73 -10.03 13.11 -14.84
N ALA A 74 -10.39 13.43 -16.09
CA ALA A 74 -10.24 12.52 -17.22
C ALA A 74 -8.76 12.21 -17.53
N ALA A 75 -7.88 13.21 -17.46
CA ALA A 75 -6.44 13.04 -17.67
C ALA A 75 -5.80 12.15 -16.58
N THR A 76 -6.21 12.31 -15.32
CA THR A 76 -5.76 11.44 -14.23
C THR A 76 -6.20 10.00 -14.43
N ALA A 77 -7.44 9.76 -14.88
CA ALA A 77 -7.93 8.41 -15.18
C ALA A 77 -7.16 7.75 -16.34
N ALA A 78 -6.73 8.53 -17.34
CA ALA A 78 -5.99 8.02 -18.49
C ALA A 78 -4.53 7.64 -18.16
N SER A 79 -3.88 8.29 -17.19
CA SER A 79 -2.44 8.06 -16.93
C SER A 79 -2.13 6.75 -16.20
N VAL A 80 -3.13 6.08 -15.63
CA VAL A 80 -2.96 4.85 -14.83
C VAL A 80 -3.59 3.61 -15.46
N GLY A 81 -4.17 3.71 -16.67
CA GLY A 81 -4.71 2.55 -17.43
C GLY A 81 -5.99 1.91 -16.85
N PHE A 82 -6.41 2.32 -15.65
CA PHE A 82 -7.65 1.92 -14.96
C PHE A 82 -8.11 3.09 -14.10
N THR A 83 -9.40 3.23 -13.82
CA THR A 83 -9.88 4.21 -12.83
C THR A 83 -9.21 3.93 -11.49
N PRO A 84 -8.46 4.87 -10.87
CA PRO A 84 -7.93 4.68 -9.54
C PRO A 84 -9.07 4.27 -8.61
N VAL A 85 -8.97 3.10 -8.00
CA VAL A 85 -9.93 2.68 -6.99
C VAL A 85 -9.51 3.40 -5.70
N GLU A 86 -10.12 4.54 -5.44
CA GLU A 86 -10.11 5.10 -4.09
C GLU A 86 -10.92 4.15 -3.19
N GLN A 87 -10.23 3.28 -2.44
CA GLN A 87 -10.88 2.50 -1.38
C GLN A 87 -10.80 3.30 -0.08
N GLY A 88 -11.88 4.02 0.25
CA GLY A 88 -12.01 4.66 1.55
C GLY A 88 -13.00 5.82 1.59
N ASP A 89 -14.21 5.56 2.09
CA ASP A 89 -15.31 6.50 2.38
C ASP A 89 -16.49 5.80 3.08
N GLY A 90 -16.28 4.59 3.60
CA GLY A 90 -17.29 3.85 4.35
C GLY A 90 -17.62 4.51 5.70
N PRO A 91 -18.75 4.17 6.33
CA PRO A 91 -19.09 4.66 7.66
C PRO A 91 -17.90 4.52 8.64
N ASN A 92 -17.54 5.60 9.32
CA ASN A 92 -16.38 5.74 10.24
C ASN A 92 -15.00 5.96 9.61
N GLN A 93 -14.91 6.24 8.31
CA GLN A 93 -13.67 6.70 7.67
C GLN A 93 -13.73 8.24 7.57
N GLY A 94 -13.03 8.92 8.48
CA GLY A 94 -13.25 10.36 8.77
C GLY A 94 -13.10 11.29 7.56
N THR A 95 -14.04 12.22 7.38
CA THR A 95 -14.05 13.18 6.25
C THR A 95 -12.92 14.21 6.35
N GLY A 96 -11.94 14.23 5.43
CA GLY A 96 -10.91 15.29 5.34
C GLY A 96 -9.56 14.84 4.77
N ALA A 97 -8.53 15.71 4.78
CA ALA A 97 -7.15 15.39 4.35
C ALA A 97 -6.45 14.36 5.28
N THR A 98 -7.02 14.09 6.45
CA THR A 98 -6.68 13.02 7.40
C THR A 98 -7.44 11.70 7.13
N ASN A 99 -8.13 11.61 5.99
CA ASN A 99 -8.95 10.47 5.57
C ASN A 99 -8.20 9.15 5.71
N ALA A 100 -8.79 8.12 6.31
CA ALA A 100 -8.24 6.75 6.32
C ALA A 100 -8.30 6.06 4.94
N LYS A 101 -8.13 6.83 3.86
CA LYS A 101 -8.04 6.35 2.49
C LYS A 101 -6.72 5.62 2.32
N ILE A 102 -6.81 4.39 1.82
CA ILE A 102 -5.65 3.64 1.41
C ILE A 102 -5.28 4.12 0.00
N ASN A 103 -4.09 4.70 -0.13
CA ASN A 103 -3.53 5.06 -1.43
C ASN A 103 -2.49 4.02 -1.80
N ILE A 104 -2.65 3.39 -2.97
CA ILE A 104 -1.65 2.50 -3.57
C ILE A 104 -1.28 3.11 -4.91
N GLY A 105 0.02 3.36 -5.12
CA GLY A 105 0.49 4.01 -6.33
C GLY A 105 1.89 3.58 -6.73
N ILE A 106 2.25 3.83 -7.98
CA ILE A 106 3.62 3.73 -8.46
C ILE A 106 4.36 5.00 -8.05
N ASP A 107 5.42 4.83 -7.28
CA ASP A 107 6.39 5.86 -6.96
C ASP A 107 7.65 5.63 -7.79
N THR A 108 8.03 6.67 -8.53
CA THR A 108 9.23 6.72 -9.39
C THR A 108 10.30 7.66 -8.84
N ALA A 109 10.11 8.21 -7.64
CA ALA A 109 11.11 9.02 -6.97
C ALA A 109 12.31 8.16 -6.52
N ASP A 110 13.46 8.79 -6.34
CA ASP A 110 14.69 8.17 -5.83
C ASP A 110 15.28 7.03 -6.68
N GLY A 111 15.19 7.16 -8.02
CA GLY A 111 15.96 6.34 -8.95
C GLY A 111 15.52 4.88 -9.07
N GLY A 112 14.32 4.54 -8.61
CA GLY A 112 13.70 3.21 -8.76
C GLY A 112 12.21 3.32 -9.03
N ILE A 113 11.60 2.22 -9.49
CA ILE A 113 10.15 2.11 -9.67
C ILE A 113 9.62 1.18 -8.57
N GLY A 114 8.65 1.64 -7.79
CA GLY A 114 8.06 0.82 -6.75
C GLY A 114 6.58 1.11 -6.50
N VAL A 115 5.85 0.11 -6.03
CA VAL A 115 4.49 0.27 -5.50
C VAL A 115 4.61 0.75 -4.06
N ARG A 116 4.05 1.92 -3.72
CA ARG A 116 4.05 2.53 -2.38
C ARG A 116 2.63 2.54 -1.80
N PHE A 117 2.53 2.44 -0.47
CA PHE A 117 1.26 2.56 0.23
C PHE A 117 1.27 3.68 1.27
N SER A 118 0.21 4.48 1.28
CA SER A 118 -0.02 5.50 2.29
C SER A 118 -1.46 5.44 2.80
N VAL A 119 -1.68 5.86 4.05
CA VAL A 119 -3.01 5.99 4.64
C VAL A 119 -3.16 7.37 5.24
N GLY A 120 -4.16 8.14 4.79
CA GLY A 120 -4.42 9.48 5.30
C GLY A 120 -3.24 10.42 5.27
N GLY A 121 -2.51 10.40 4.15
CA GLY A 121 -1.31 11.21 3.94
C GLY A 121 -0.08 10.72 4.72
N THR A 122 -0.22 9.74 5.61
CA THR A 122 0.92 9.07 6.25
C THR A 122 1.47 8.01 5.32
N ASP A 123 2.72 8.18 4.90
CA ASP A 123 3.43 7.23 4.06
C ASP A 123 3.97 6.07 4.89
N TYR A 124 3.66 4.84 4.48
CA TYR A 124 4.14 3.62 5.13
C TYR A 124 5.18 2.89 4.27
N GLY A 125 5.60 3.50 3.16
CA GLY A 125 6.71 3.04 2.33
C GLY A 125 6.30 2.08 1.21
N PHE A 126 7.31 1.42 0.63
CA PHE A 126 7.13 0.56 -0.54
C PHE A 126 6.53 -0.80 -0.16
N ILE A 127 5.50 -1.24 -0.86
CA ILE A 127 5.06 -2.64 -0.91
C ILE A 127 6.08 -3.46 -1.69
N VAL A 128 6.45 -2.97 -2.88
CA VAL A 128 7.46 -3.57 -3.77
C VAL A 128 8.30 -2.46 -4.39
N ARG A 129 9.62 -2.62 -4.46
CA ARG A 129 10.51 -1.69 -5.14
C ARG A 129 11.52 -2.43 -6.00
N SER A 130 11.68 -1.97 -7.24
CA SER A 130 12.86 -2.27 -8.05
C SER A 130 13.95 -1.25 -7.70
N LEU A 131 15.06 -1.72 -7.13
CA LEU A 131 16.26 -0.89 -7.00
C LEU A 131 17.04 -0.91 -8.33
N PRO A 132 17.72 0.19 -8.69
CA PRO A 132 18.61 0.19 -9.85
C PRO A 132 19.73 -0.83 -9.63
N ALA A 133 20.10 -1.56 -10.70
CA ALA A 133 20.93 -2.76 -10.72
C ALA A 133 22.40 -2.61 -10.25
N ALA A 134 22.74 -1.58 -9.48
CA ALA A 134 24.11 -1.27 -9.06
C ALA A 134 24.62 -2.10 -7.87
N THR A 135 23.76 -2.85 -7.17
CA THR A 135 24.17 -3.74 -6.08
C THR A 135 23.43 -5.05 -6.25
N GLY A 136 24.13 -6.12 -6.62
CA GLY A 136 23.54 -7.43 -6.91
C GLY A 136 22.45 -7.82 -5.92
N ASP A 137 21.26 -8.06 -6.48
CA ASP A 137 20.04 -8.58 -5.87
C ASP A 137 19.73 -8.16 -4.44
N ASP A 138 18.78 -7.23 -4.27
CA ASP A 138 17.70 -7.45 -3.31
C ASP A 138 16.44 -6.66 -3.68
N PHE A 139 15.39 -7.40 -4.06
CA PHE A 139 14.02 -6.93 -3.98
C PHE A 139 13.70 -6.67 -2.51
N CYS A 140 13.82 -5.43 -2.05
CA CYS A 140 13.31 -5.02 -0.75
C CYS A 140 11.80 -4.78 -0.87
N THR A 141 11.02 -5.85 -0.91
CA THR A 141 9.60 -5.80 -0.62
C THR A 141 9.43 -5.70 0.90
N ASN A 142 8.64 -4.75 1.42
CA ASN A 142 8.23 -4.79 2.84
C ASN A 142 7.38 -6.03 3.14
N LEU A 143 6.89 -6.70 2.09
CA LEU A 143 6.52 -8.10 2.15
C LEU A 143 7.79 -8.95 2.02
N ILE A 144 8.56 -9.14 3.10
CA ILE A 144 9.81 -9.91 3.05
C ILE A 144 9.52 -11.31 2.48
N TYR A 145 9.83 -11.52 1.20
CA TYR A 145 10.04 -12.85 0.66
C TYR A 145 11.47 -13.22 1.04
N SER A 146 11.66 -13.68 2.27
CA SER A 146 12.95 -14.23 2.66
C SER A 146 13.15 -15.51 1.85
N LYS A 147 14.04 -15.44 0.87
CA LYS A 147 14.46 -16.51 -0.05
C LYS A 147 15.13 -17.71 0.69
N SER A 148 15.17 -17.72 2.03
CA SER A 148 15.82 -18.74 2.85
C SER A 148 15.08 -19.17 4.12
N LEU A 149 13.86 -18.68 4.38
CA LEU A 149 12.92 -19.46 5.20
C LEU A 149 12.17 -20.33 4.20
N ALA A 150 12.10 -21.64 4.45
CA ALA A 150 11.25 -22.55 3.70
C ALA A 150 9.93 -21.83 3.36
N GLY A 151 9.59 -21.79 2.05
CA GLY A 151 8.47 -21.02 1.54
C GLY A 151 7.22 -21.18 2.41
N PRO A 152 6.33 -20.18 2.49
CA PRO A 152 5.25 -20.14 3.47
C PRO A 152 4.54 -21.49 3.52
N GLN A 153 4.83 -22.28 4.54
CA GLN A 153 4.12 -23.52 4.74
C GLN A 153 2.78 -23.14 5.32
N PHE A 154 1.74 -23.35 4.51
CA PHE A 154 0.36 -23.13 4.86
C PHE A 154 -0.03 -24.12 5.96
N ILE A 155 0.17 -23.74 7.22
CA ILE A 155 -0.20 -24.58 8.36
C ILE A 155 -1.48 -23.96 8.97
N SER A 156 -2.62 -24.56 8.60
CA SER A 156 -3.97 -24.41 9.16
C SER A 156 -4.90 -23.31 8.58
N PRO A 157 -6.25 -23.47 8.73
CA PRO A 157 -7.27 -22.69 8.00
C PRO A 157 -7.64 -21.32 8.63
N SER A 158 -6.92 -20.83 9.63
CA SER A 158 -7.22 -19.58 10.33
C SER A 158 -6.00 -18.66 10.35
N TRP A 159 -6.02 -17.58 9.55
CA TRP A 159 -4.86 -16.71 9.35
C TRP A 159 -5.03 -15.37 10.08
N SER A 160 -3.99 -15.00 10.83
CA SER A 160 -3.66 -13.61 11.17
C SER A 160 -2.26 -13.33 10.65
N GLY A 161 -2.17 -12.82 9.41
CA GLY A 161 -0.92 -12.29 8.87
C GLY A 161 -0.64 -10.93 9.49
N ARG A 162 0.49 -10.80 10.20
CA ARG A 162 0.94 -9.52 10.75
C ARG A 162 2.34 -9.23 10.20
N LEU A 163 2.50 -8.03 9.65
CA LEU A 163 3.81 -7.47 9.33
C LEU A 163 4.59 -7.32 10.64
N ILE A 164 5.72 -8.02 10.75
CA ILE A 164 6.63 -7.88 11.89
C ILE A 164 7.57 -6.71 11.57
N GLY A 165 7.41 -5.60 12.28
CA GLY A 165 8.24 -4.41 12.12
C GLY A 165 9.54 -4.50 12.92
N LEU A 166 10.48 -3.58 12.68
CA LEU A 166 11.71 -3.48 13.50
C LEU A 166 11.42 -3.26 15.00
N SER A 167 10.29 -2.65 15.33
CA SER A 167 9.81 -2.46 16.71
C SER A 167 9.41 -3.76 17.41
N ASP A 168 9.14 -4.84 16.66
CA ASP A 168 8.79 -6.14 17.21
C ASP A 168 10.03 -6.97 17.60
N TYR A 169 11.23 -6.49 17.27
CA TYR A 169 12.49 -7.09 17.70
C TYR A 169 12.96 -6.44 19.00
N SER A 170 13.31 -7.27 19.99
CA SER A 170 13.83 -6.78 21.27
C SER A 170 15.28 -6.30 21.18
N SER A 171 15.97 -6.57 20.08
CA SER A 171 17.36 -6.16 19.83
C SER A 171 17.57 -5.78 18.36
N ALA A 172 18.11 -4.59 18.13
CA ALA A 172 18.54 -4.16 16.80
C ALA A 172 19.74 -5.01 16.32
N TYR A 173 19.75 -5.35 15.04
CA TYR A 173 20.89 -6.03 14.41
C TYR A 173 22.16 -5.20 14.58
N ASN A 174 23.18 -5.76 15.24
CA ASN A 174 24.52 -5.19 15.24
C ASN A 174 25.48 -6.22 14.61
N GLY A 175 25.90 -5.95 13.39
CA GLY A 175 26.66 -6.88 12.54
C GLY A 175 28.07 -7.23 13.05
N ALA A 176 28.52 -6.69 14.18
CA ALA A 176 29.91 -6.79 14.63
C ALA A 176 30.21 -7.89 15.67
N THR A 177 29.21 -8.54 16.31
CA THR A 177 29.48 -9.38 17.49
C THR A 177 28.74 -10.73 17.56
N GLY A 178 28.28 -11.32 16.45
CA GLY A 178 27.56 -12.61 16.50
C GLY A 178 26.20 -12.49 17.18
N VAL A 179 25.51 -11.37 16.90
CA VAL A 179 24.29 -10.96 17.58
C VAL A 179 23.11 -11.84 17.23
N GLN A 180 22.31 -12.14 18.25
CA GLN A 180 21.04 -12.84 18.15
C GLN A 180 19.95 -11.83 17.81
N MET A 181 19.32 -11.98 16.65
CA MET A 181 18.05 -11.30 16.39
C MET A 181 16.98 -12.07 17.14
N LEU A 182 16.25 -11.42 18.04
CA LEU A 182 15.20 -12.07 18.83
C LEU A 182 13.87 -11.34 18.62
N ALA A 183 12.81 -12.11 18.38
CA ALA A 183 11.45 -11.63 18.28
C ALA A 183 10.52 -12.53 19.10
N TYR A 184 9.43 -11.96 19.61
CA TYR A 184 8.37 -12.73 20.25
C TYR A 184 6.98 -12.21 19.87
N ARG A 185 6.00 -13.09 19.96
CA ARG A 185 4.57 -12.80 19.92
C ARG A 185 3.94 -13.45 21.14
N ARG A 186 3.06 -12.71 21.81
CA ARG A 186 2.18 -13.23 22.85
C ARG A 186 0.73 -13.04 22.42
N GLU A 187 -0.03 -14.11 22.46
CA GLU A 187 -1.46 -14.12 22.14
C GLU A 187 -2.30 -13.86 23.40
N PRO A 188 -3.56 -13.41 23.26
CA PRO A 188 -4.44 -13.14 24.41
C PRO A 188 -4.70 -14.37 25.30
N ASP A 189 -4.63 -15.58 24.74
CA ASP A 189 -4.76 -16.84 25.48
C ASP A 189 -3.49 -17.18 26.29
N GLY A 190 -2.43 -16.37 26.16
CA GLY A 190 -1.15 -16.56 26.81
C GLY A 190 -0.14 -17.37 26.00
N PHE A 191 -0.49 -17.85 24.80
CA PHE A 191 0.46 -18.53 23.92
C PHE A 191 1.59 -17.58 23.52
N ILE A 192 2.81 -18.07 23.55
CA ILE A 192 4.02 -17.34 23.23
C ILE A 192 4.71 -18.08 22.07
N SER A 193 5.09 -17.34 21.03
CA SER A 193 5.98 -17.81 19.97
C SER A 193 7.19 -16.90 19.93
N GLN A 194 8.39 -17.46 20.06
CA GLN A 194 9.65 -16.72 20.05
C GLN A 194 10.55 -17.29 18.95
N SER A 195 11.29 -16.43 18.28
CA SER A 195 12.19 -16.84 17.22
C SER A 195 13.48 -16.03 17.29
N GLY A 196 14.54 -16.61 16.77
CA GLY A 196 15.75 -15.86 16.57
C GLY A 196 16.72 -16.45 15.57
N THR A 197 17.77 -15.68 15.31
CA THR A 197 18.84 -16.04 14.38
C THR A 197 20.17 -15.96 15.10
N ASN A 198 20.95 -17.03 15.05
CA ASN A 198 22.31 -17.05 15.57
C ASN A 198 23.26 -17.01 14.37
N ILE A 199 24.11 -15.98 14.31
CA ILE A 199 25.05 -15.78 13.22
C ILE A 199 26.45 -16.17 13.70
N TYR A 200 27.04 -17.17 13.06
CA TYR A 200 28.45 -17.49 13.25
C TYR A 200 29.33 -16.57 12.42
N GLN A 201 30.37 -16.00 13.05
CA GLN A 201 31.36 -15.11 12.41
C GLN A 201 32.77 -15.71 12.33
N GLY A 202 32.95 -17.02 12.59
CA GLY A 202 34.29 -17.60 12.53
C GLY A 202 34.76 -17.87 11.10
N THR A 203 36.08 -17.99 10.96
CA THR A 203 36.77 -18.28 9.70
C THR A 203 36.26 -19.61 9.11
N SER A 204 35.87 -19.58 7.84
CA SER A 204 35.44 -20.76 7.08
C SER A 204 36.48 -21.89 7.19
N GLY A 205 36.02 -23.11 7.49
CA GLY A 205 36.84 -24.32 7.41
C GLY A 205 37.24 -24.99 8.73
N VAL A 206 36.86 -24.43 9.90
CA VAL A 206 37.12 -25.10 11.19
C VAL A 206 35.89 -25.90 11.62
N ALA A 207 36.02 -27.23 11.66
CA ALA A 207 34.96 -28.19 12.00
C ALA A 207 34.62 -28.23 13.51
N THR A 208 34.57 -27.07 14.18
CA THR A 208 34.25 -26.99 15.60
C THR A 208 32.78 -26.66 15.80
N GLU A 209 32.13 -27.45 16.65
CA GLU A 209 30.80 -27.16 17.18
C GLU A 209 30.78 -25.78 17.84
N VAL A 210 29.73 -25.00 17.55
CA VAL A 210 29.49 -23.70 18.16
C VAL A 210 28.23 -23.78 18.99
N ILE A 211 28.35 -23.40 20.27
CA ILE A 211 27.26 -23.46 21.23
C ILE A 211 26.81 -22.03 21.56
N TYR A 212 25.52 -21.77 21.34
CA TYR A 212 24.86 -20.53 21.73
C TYR A 212 23.82 -20.83 22.80
N ASN A 213 23.71 -19.97 23.80
CA ASN A 213 22.69 -20.08 24.85
C ASN A 213 21.78 -18.84 24.83
N PRO A 214 20.93 -18.65 23.80
CA PRO A 214 20.01 -17.52 23.76
C PRO A 214 19.09 -17.53 24.98
N ALA A 215 18.97 -16.36 25.63
CA ALA A 215 17.85 -16.07 26.51
C ALA A 215 16.64 -15.69 25.66
N PHE A 216 15.46 -16.17 26.05
CA PHE A 216 14.22 -15.77 25.41
C PHE A 216 13.89 -14.30 25.73
N PRO A 217 13.39 -13.51 24.75
CA PRO A 217 12.92 -12.14 25.00
C PRO A 217 11.95 -12.03 26.18
N ILE A 218 11.05 -13.00 26.31
CA ILE A 218 10.17 -13.15 27.46
C ILE A 218 10.19 -14.60 27.96
N PRO A 219 10.10 -14.85 29.27
CA PRO A 219 9.93 -16.20 29.77
C PRO A 219 8.60 -16.81 29.32
N PHE A 220 8.61 -18.11 28.99
CA PHE A 220 7.39 -18.92 28.97
C PHE A 220 6.85 -19.06 30.40
N THR A 221 5.55 -18.96 30.58
CA THR A 221 4.92 -18.96 31.92
C THR A 221 4.66 -20.36 32.47
N LYS A 222 4.61 -21.38 31.61
CA LYS A 222 4.23 -22.75 31.94
C LYS A 222 5.12 -23.79 31.26
N VAL A 223 5.16 -23.82 29.93
CA VAL A 223 5.77 -24.94 29.18
C VAL A 223 6.10 -24.54 27.75
N VAL A 224 7.19 -25.11 27.22
CA VAL A 224 7.49 -25.10 25.79
C VAL A 224 6.84 -26.32 25.13
N THR A 225 6.01 -26.07 24.13
CA THR A 225 5.24 -27.09 23.40
C THR A 225 5.77 -27.36 22.00
N GLY A 226 6.55 -26.44 21.42
CA GLY A 226 7.06 -26.57 20.05
C GLY A 226 8.47 -26.02 19.92
N GLN A 227 9.31 -26.68 19.12
CA GLN A 227 10.67 -26.24 18.83
C GLN A 227 11.06 -26.62 17.39
N SER A 228 11.76 -25.72 16.70
CA SER A 228 12.35 -26.00 15.39
C SER A 228 13.58 -25.14 15.17
N ALA A 229 14.53 -25.65 14.38
CA ALA A 229 15.69 -24.90 13.96
C ALA A 229 16.06 -25.26 12.52
N ASN A 230 16.56 -24.28 11.77
CA ASN A 230 16.95 -24.43 10.38
C ASN A 230 18.28 -23.73 10.13
N ILE A 231 19.06 -24.26 9.19
CA ILE A 231 20.30 -23.65 8.72
C ILE A 231 19.96 -22.68 7.59
N ILE A 232 20.49 -21.46 7.63
CA ILE A 232 20.13 -20.40 6.68
C ILE A 232 21.16 -20.24 5.58
N ASN A 233 22.44 -20.38 5.92
CA ASN A 233 23.55 -20.26 4.98
C ASN A 233 24.43 -21.47 5.23
N ALA A 234 24.57 -22.39 4.28
CA ALA A 234 25.49 -23.52 4.32
C ALA A 234 26.55 -23.35 3.21
N THR A 235 27.83 -23.60 3.49
CA THR A 235 28.88 -23.64 2.48
C THR A 235 28.69 -24.92 1.70
N ALA A 236 28.64 -24.79 0.38
CA ALA A 236 28.53 -25.93 -0.53
C ALA A 236 29.61 -26.99 -0.21
N GLY A 237 29.20 -28.25 -0.13
CA GLY A 237 30.10 -29.38 0.06
C GLY A 237 30.43 -29.76 1.51
N THR A 238 29.77 -29.15 2.51
CA THR A 238 29.92 -29.57 3.92
C THR A 238 28.61 -30.13 4.48
N SER A 239 28.71 -31.11 5.38
CA SER A 239 27.56 -31.56 6.17
C SER A 239 27.33 -30.56 7.30
N SER A 240 26.19 -29.89 7.28
CA SER A 240 25.81 -28.90 8.28
C SER A 240 24.63 -29.43 9.10
N SER A 241 24.65 -29.23 10.42
CA SER A 241 23.52 -29.58 11.27
C SER A 241 23.30 -28.53 12.35
N VAL A 242 22.03 -28.30 12.70
CA VAL A 242 21.62 -27.52 13.86
C VAL A 242 20.83 -28.40 14.81
N ALA A 243 21.10 -28.28 16.11
CA ALA A 243 20.37 -28.99 17.15
C ALA A 243 19.95 -28.02 18.26
N LEU A 244 18.71 -28.18 18.72
CA LEU A 244 18.20 -27.51 19.91
C LEU A 244 18.25 -28.49 21.09
N SER A 245 18.64 -28.00 22.26
CA SER A 245 18.70 -28.78 23.50
C SER A 245 18.56 -27.87 24.72
N ASN A 246 18.36 -28.47 25.90
CA ASN A 246 18.20 -27.75 27.18
C ASN A 246 17.14 -26.63 27.11
N ILE A 247 16.01 -26.89 26.45
CA ILE A 247 14.96 -25.88 26.29
C ILE A 247 14.20 -25.72 27.60
N GLY A 248 14.48 -24.62 28.31
CA GLY A 248 13.80 -24.24 29.55
C GLY A 248 12.71 -23.21 29.31
N LEU A 249 12.27 -22.54 30.38
CA LEU A 249 11.28 -21.46 30.28
C LEU A 249 11.90 -20.10 29.92
N THR A 250 13.19 -19.93 30.13
CA THR A 250 13.89 -18.64 29.97
C THR A 250 14.99 -18.66 28.92
N SER A 251 15.41 -19.84 28.47
CA SER A 251 16.53 -20.00 27.54
C SER A 251 16.52 -21.37 26.88
N MET A 252 17.43 -21.54 25.93
CA MET A 252 17.77 -22.84 25.35
C MET A 252 19.24 -22.88 24.91
N THR A 253 19.70 -24.06 24.52
CA THR A 253 21.00 -24.26 23.88
C THR A 253 20.82 -24.57 22.40
N VAL A 254 21.43 -23.76 21.54
CA VAL A 254 21.52 -23.96 20.08
C VAL A 254 22.94 -24.40 19.73
N ARG A 255 23.06 -25.58 19.14
CA ARG A 255 24.34 -26.14 18.67
C ARG A 255 24.38 -26.10 17.14
N ILE A 256 25.44 -25.52 16.60
CA ILE A 256 25.64 -25.39 15.15
C ILE A 256 26.95 -26.09 14.79
N TYR A 257 26.89 -27.03 13.84
CA TYR A 257 28.04 -27.75 13.29
C TYR A 257 28.24 -27.41 11.81
N PRO A 258 29.49 -27.23 11.36
CA PRO A 258 30.36 -26.07 11.58
C PRO A 258 30.12 -24.91 10.59
N SER A 259 30.43 -23.66 10.98
CA SER A 259 30.53 -22.44 10.14
C SER A 259 29.25 -21.72 9.64
N TYR A 260 28.09 -21.86 10.31
CA TYR A 260 26.82 -21.36 9.76
C TYR A 260 25.95 -20.48 10.64
N SER A 261 25.04 -19.76 9.98
CA SER A 261 23.92 -19.10 10.62
C SER A 261 22.74 -20.06 10.71
N ALA A 262 22.07 -20.07 11.86
CA ALA A 262 20.86 -20.85 12.08
C ALA A 262 19.72 -19.97 12.57
N THR A 263 18.51 -20.25 12.11
CA THR A 263 17.27 -19.76 12.72
C THR A 263 16.73 -20.80 13.68
N TRP A 264 15.98 -20.32 14.66
CA TRP A 264 15.23 -21.16 15.57
C TRP A 264 13.87 -20.52 15.88
N ARG A 265 12.91 -21.37 16.25
CA ARG A 265 11.59 -20.98 16.75
C ARG A 265 11.23 -21.90 17.92
N VAL A 266 10.70 -21.30 18.97
CA VAL A 266 10.22 -21.98 20.17
C VAL A 266 8.83 -21.44 20.51
N GLU A 267 7.93 -22.33 20.88
CA GLU A 267 6.52 -22.04 21.13
C GLU A 267 6.08 -22.66 22.45
N GLY A 268 5.14 -22.03 23.13
CA GLY A 268 4.72 -22.47 24.45
C GLY A 268 3.72 -21.52 25.10
N TYR A 269 3.51 -21.71 26.39
CA TYR A 269 2.70 -20.84 27.25
C TYR A 269 3.56 -20.35 28.42
#